data_AF-A0AAU9UFE9-F1
#
_entry.id   AF-A0AAU9UFE9-F1
#
_cell.length_a   1.000
_cell.length_b   1.000
_cell.length_c   1.000
_cell.angle_alpha   90.00
_cell.angle_beta   90.00
_cell.angle_gamma   90.00
#
_symmetry.space_group_name_H-M   'P 1'
#
loop_
_entity.id
_entity.type
_entity.pdbx_description
1 polymer ?
#
loop_
_entity_poly.entity_id
_entity_poly.type
_entity_poly.pdbx_seq_one_letter_code
_entity_poly.pdbx_strand_id
1 'polypeptide(L)'
;MRTGDSNERLASLFNMTRQNLERLINKARDCLTEGYVVLHLGMDHVTRNNIKERNLTIPRAIYGDDESSKAIIICDGTYIYMHKSVNFLFQ
;
A
#
# COMPACT_ATOMS: atom_id res chain seq x y z
N MET A 1 -10.36 -8.50 -1.91
CA MET A 1 -9.16 -9.29 -1.56
C MET A 1 -8.73 -10.03 -2.81
N ARG A 2 -7.43 -10.06 -3.11
CA ARG A 2 -6.92 -10.66 -4.35
C ARG A 2 -6.66 -12.16 -4.17
N THR A 3 -7.60 -12.86 -3.54
CA THR A 3 -7.57 -14.34 -3.42
C THR A 3 -7.96 -15.02 -4.74
N GLY A 4 -8.48 -14.25 -5.71
CA GLY A 4 -8.95 -14.77 -7.00
C GLY A 4 -10.36 -15.33 -6.96
N ASP A 5 -11.00 -15.39 -5.80
CA ASP A 5 -12.38 -15.87 -5.66
C ASP A 5 -13.40 -14.84 -6.15
N SER A 6 -14.41 -15.31 -6.87
CA SER A 6 -15.51 -14.46 -7.31
C SER A 6 -16.43 -14.10 -6.14
N ASN A 7 -17.12 -12.96 -6.25
CA ASN A 7 -18.08 -12.53 -5.24
C ASN A 7 -19.21 -13.55 -5.04
N GLU A 8 -19.58 -14.30 -6.08
CA GLU A 8 -20.58 -15.37 -6.01
C GLU A 8 -20.10 -16.53 -5.13
N ARG A 9 -18.85 -16.98 -5.30
CA ARG A 9 -18.27 -18.05 -4.48
C ARG A 9 -18.15 -17.62 -3.02
N LEU A 10 -17.69 -16.40 -2.79
CA LEU A 10 -17.59 -15.82 -1.45
C LEU A 10 -18.98 -15.67 -0.81
N ALA A 11 -19.98 -15.23 -1.57
CA ALA A 11 -21.34 -15.05 -1.08
C ALA A 11 -21.95 -16.39 -0.65
N SER A 12 -21.73 -17.44 -1.44
CA SER A 12 -22.10 -18.81 -1.08
C SER A 12 -21.37 -19.32 0.16
N LEU A 13 -20.06 -19.06 0.27
CA LEU A 13 -19.26 -19.46 1.44
C LEU A 13 -19.75 -18.80 2.73
N PHE A 14 -20.10 -17.52 2.66
CA PHE A 14 -20.61 -16.78 3.81
C PHE A 14 -22.13 -16.85 3.98
N ASN A 15 -22.81 -17.69 3.19
CA ASN A 15 -24.26 -17.87 3.21
C ASN A 15 -25.04 -16.54 3.19
N MET A 16 -24.68 -15.65 2.26
CA MET A 16 -25.30 -14.33 2.10
C MET A 16 -25.52 -14.00 0.63
N THR A 17 -26.32 -12.96 0.35
CA THR A 17 -26.48 -12.49 -1.02
C THR A 17 -25.22 -11.79 -1.52
N ARG A 18 -24.95 -11.88 -2.82
CA ARG A 18 -23.84 -11.19 -3.49
C ARG A 18 -23.82 -9.68 -3.19
N GLN A 19 -25.00 -9.03 -3.20
CA GLN A 19 -25.13 -7.60 -2.92
C GLN A 19 -24.77 -7.27 -1.47
N ASN A 20 -25.18 -8.10 -0.51
CA ASN A 20 -24.81 -7.91 0.89
C ASN A 20 -23.31 -8.09 1.11
N LEU A 21 -22.71 -9.09 0.46
CA LEU A 21 -21.26 -9.28 0.49
C LEU A 21 -20.52 -8.06 -0.07
N GLU A 22 -20.91 -7.57 -1.24
CA GLU A 22 -20.28 -6.40 -1.87
C GLU A 22 -20.34 -5.16 -0.97
N ARG A 23 -21.51 -4.93 -0.34
CA ARG A 23 -21.68 -3.84 0.62
C ARG A 23 -20.76 -3.99 1.84
N LEU A 24 -20.63 -5.19 2.39
CA LEU A 24 -19.75 -5.46 3.53
C LEU A 24 -18.28 -5.33 3.16
N ILE A 25 -17.86 -5.79 1.98
CA ILE A 25 -16.50 -5.63 1.47
C ILE A 25 -16.15 -4.15 1.32
N ASN A 26 -17.05 -3.35 0.77
CA ASN A 26 -16.83 -1.91 0.64
C ASN A 26 -16.70 -1.25 2.02
N LYS A 27 -17.62 -1.55 2.94
CA LYS A 27 -17.53 -1.04 4.32
C LYS A 27 -16.24 -1.45 5.02
N ALA A 28 -15.80 -2.70 4.86
CA ALA A 28 -14.54 -3.17 5.42
C ALA A 28 -13.34 -2.42 4.81
N ARG A 29 -13.36 -2.16 3.49
CA ARG A 29 -12.33 -1.35 2.82
C ARG A 29 -12.30 0.07 3.39
N ASP A 30 -13.45 0.70 3.59
CA ASP A 30 -13.54 2.06 4.12
C ASP A 30 -12.95 2.10 5.54
N CYS A 31 -13.37 1.19 6.43
CA CYS A 31 -12.85 1.10 7.79
C CYS A 31 -11.32 0.86 7.83
N LEU A 32 -10.81 -0.02 6.96
CA LEU A 32 -9.37 -0.26 6.85
C LEU A 32 -8.62 0.97 6.33
N THR A 33 -9.20 1.70 5.38
CA THR A 33 -8.58 2.88 4.77
C THR A 33 -8.54 4.05 5.75
N GLU A 34 -9.63 4.29 6.48
CA GLU A 34 -9.75 5.41 7.42
C GLU A 34 -8.99 5.16 8.74
N GLY A 35 -9.01 3.92 9.24
CA GLY A 35 -8.40 3.59 10.54
C GLY A 35 -7.01 2.98 10.40
N TYR A 36 -6.91 1.84 9.71
CA TYR A 36 -5.69 1.04 9.72
C TYR A 36 -4.58 1.65 8.84
N VAL A 37 -4.91 2.03 7.60
CA VAL A 37 -3.93 2.56 6.65
C VAL A 37 -3.32 3.84 7.20
N VAL A 38 -4.13 4.83 7.58
CA VAL A 38 -3.62 6.12 8.11
C VAL A 38 -2.64 5.91 9.28
N LEU A 39 -2.99 5.02 10.21
CA LEU A 39 -2.23 4.82 11.44
C LEU A 39 -0.99 3.92 11.29
N HIS A 40 -0.95 3.01 10.31
CA HIS A 40 0.08 1.95 10.27
C HIS A 40 0.80 1.80 8.92
N LEU A 41 0.18 2.21 7.81
CA LEU A 41 0.72 2.02 6.45
C LEU A 41 0.92 3.33 5.68
N GLY A 42 0.19 4.39 6.05
CA GLY A 42 0.32 5.72 5.49
C GLY A 42 1.58 6.42 6.01
N MET A 43 1.94 7.55 5.39
CA MET A 43 3.11 8.33 5.81
C MET A 43 2.74 9.43 6.81
N ASP A 44 1.45 9.61 7.10
CA ASP A 44 0.95 10.70 7.96
C ASP A 44 1.47 10.62 9.40
N HIS A 45 1.74 9.41 9.89
CA HIS A 45 2.32 9.16 11.22
C HIS A 45 3.85 9.02 11.21
N VAL A 46 4.50 9.12 10.04
CA VAL A 46 5.94 8.92 9.87
C VAL A 46 6.62 10.27 9.64
N THR A 47 7.37 10.73 10.64
CA THR A 47 8.14 11.99 10.48
C THR A 47 9.45 11.76 9.72
N ARG A 48 10.00 12.83 9.12
CA ARG A 48 11.32 12.78 8.47
C ARG A 48 12.42 12.26 9.39
N ASN A 49 12.36 12.59 10.68
CA ASN A 49 13.33 12.11 11.67
C ASN A 49 13.18 10.61 11.90
N ASN A 50 11.95 10.09 11.99
CA ASN A 50 11.72 8.65 12.09
C ASN A 50 12.23 7.90 10.86
N ILE A 51 12.13 8.47 9.66
CA ILE A 51 12.69 7.84 8.44
C ILE A 51 14.21 7.79 8.51
N LYS A 52 14.86 8.88 8.94
CA LYS A 52 16.32 8.94 9.11
C LYS A 52 16.83 7.92 10.13
N GLU A 53 16.12 7.78 11.25
CA GLU A 53 16.44 6.79 12.29
C GLU A 53 16.24 5.35 11.80
N ARG A 54 15.24 5.13 10.94
CA ARG A 54 14.92 3.83 10.34
C ARG A 54 15.69 3.53 9.05
N ASN A 55 16.71 4.32 8.71
CA ASN A 55 17.59 3.99 7.60
C ASN A 55 18.24 2.64 7.84
N LEU A 56 18.09 1.76 6.86
CA LEU A 56 18.71 0.44 6.90
C LEU A 56 20.24 0.57 6.83
N THR A 57 20.95 -0.38 7.44
CA THR A 57 22.42 -0.40 7.48
C THR A 57 23.03 -0.42 6.08
N ILE A 58 22.47 -1.22 5.17
CA ILE A 58 23.00 -1.39 3.81
C ILE A 58 22.86 -0.10 2.98
N PRO A 59 21.68 0.52 2.84
CA PRO A 59 21.53 1.77 2.09
C PRO A 59 22.31 2.92 2.72
N ARG A 60 22.42 2.98 4.05
CA ARG A 60 23.28 3.96 4.73
C ARG A 60 24.76 3.77 4.35
N ALA A 61 25.24 2.54 4.27
CA ALA A 61 26.62 2.27 3.87
C ALA A 61 26.90 2.62 2.39
N ILE A 62 25.90 2.50 1.52
CA ILE A 62 26.05 2.74 0.07
C ILE A 62 25.80 4.20 -0.32
N TYR A 63 24.81 4.85 0.31
CA TYR A 63 24.29 6.16 -0.10
C TYR A 63 24.29 7.21 1.04
N GLY A 64 24.71 6.81 2.24
CA GLY A 64 24.85 7.72 3.39
C GLY A 64 26.15 8.52 3.34
N ASP A 65 26.19 9.56 4.16
CA ASP A 65 27.36 10.40 4.38
C ASP A 65 27.57 10.51 5.91
N ASP A 66 28.81 10.46 6.37
CA ASP A 66 29.13 10.37 7.81
C ASP A 66 28.74 11.63 8.59
N GLU A 67 28.69 12.78 7.91
CA GLU A 67 28.30 14.07 8.49
C GLU A 67 26.79 14.35 8.39
N SER A 68 26.06 13.71 7.45
CA SER A 68 24.63 13.97 7.26
C SER A 68 23.81 12.71 7.01
N SER A 69 23.11 12.27 8.06
CA SER A 69 22.04 11.28 7.94
C SER A 69 20.91 11.84 7.06
N LYS A 70 20.85 11.34 5.81
CA LYS A 70 19.78 11.60 4.84
C LYS A 70 18.75 10.49 4.91
N ALA A 71 17.47 10.80 4.75
CA ALA A 71 16.42 9.78 4.68
C ALA A 71 16.55 9.02 3.33
N ILE A 72 16.68 7.70 3.38
CA ILE A 72 16.80 6.83 2.20
C ILE A 72 15.55 5.94 2.16
N ILE A 73 14.83 6.02 1.04
CA ILE A 73 13.61 5.23 0.81
C ILE A 73 13.91 4.23 -0.30
N ILE A 74 13.65 2.95 -0.05
CA ILE A 74 13.73 1.88 -1.05
C ILE A 74 12.32 1.40 -1.31
N CYS A 75 11.87 1.56 -2.56
CA CYS A 75 10.58 1.06 -3.01
C CYS A 75 10.80 -0.23 -3.81
N ASP A 76 10.24 -1.34 -3.35
CA ASP A 76 10.10 -2.54 -4.18
C ASP A 76 9.03 -2.29 -5.26
N GLY A 77 9.29 -2.78 -6.47
CA GLY A 77 8.46 -2.58 -7.67
C GLY A 77 7.01 -3.06 -7.52
N THR A 78 6.70 -3.83 -6.47
CA THR A 78 5.35 -4.27 -6.14
C THR A 78 4.38 -3.11 -5.80
N TYR A 79 4.90 -1.96 -5.38
CA TYR A 79 4.10 -0.79 -4.98
C TYR A 79 4.15 0.38 -5.97
N ILE A 80 4.78 0.20 -7.13
CA ILE A 80 4.84 1.25 -8.15
C ILE A 80 3.58 1.18 -9.01
N TYR A 81 2.58 1.99 -8.67
CA TYR A 81 1.45 2.25 -9.56
C TYR A 81 1.86 3.28 -10.62
N MET A 82 2.34 2.82 -11.78
CA MET A 82 2.50 3.70 -12.93
C MET A 82 1.13 3.94 -13.57
N HIS A 83 0.62 5.18 -13.50
CA HIS A 83 -0.50 5.62 -14.32
C HIS A 83 -0.02 5.69 -15.78
N LYS A 84 -0.12 4.56 -16.51
CA LYS A 84 0.17 4.53 -17.94
C LYS A 84 -0.96 5.31 -18.64
N SER A 85 -0.67 6.55 -19.04
CA SER A 85 -1.53 7.30 -19.95
C SER A 85 -1.81 6.46 -21.21
N VAL A 86 -3.08 6.34 -21.60
CA VAL A 86 -3.55 5.50 -22.72
C VAL A 86 -3.24 6.09 -24.11
N ASN A 87 -2.56 7.23 -24.20
CA ASN A 87 -2.18 7.86 -25.47
C ASN A 87 -0.70 7.65 -25.82
N PHE A 88 -0.33 6.41 -26.16
CA PHE A 88 0.90 6.17 -26.91
C PHE A 88 0.55 6.10 -28.39
N LEU A 89 0.73 7.22 -29.11
CA LEU A 89 0.47 7.33 -30.55
C LEU A 89 1.55 6.64 -31.41
N PHE A 90 2.48 5.91 -30.80
CA PHE A 90 3.54 5.18 -31.49
C PHE A 90 3.78 3.84 -30.81
N GLN A 91 3.07 2.80 -31.28
CA GLN A 91 3.59 1.45 -31.39
C GLN A 91 2.86 0.70 -32.49
#